data_AF-A0A2N6F3Q0-F1
#
_entry.id   AF-A0A2N6F3Q0-F1
#
_cell.length_a   1.000
_cell.length_b   1.000
_cell.length_c   1.000
_cell.angle_alpha   90.00
_cell.angle_beta   90.00
_cell.angle_gamma   90.00
#
_symmetry.space_group_name_H-M   'P 1'
#
loop_
_entity.id
_entity.type
_entity.pdbx_description
1 polymer ?
#
loop_
_entity_poly.entity_id
_entity_poly.type
_entity_poly.pdbx_seq_one_letter_code
_entity_poly.pdbx_strand_id
1 'polypeptide(L)'
;ELLDLVAAGGDVTLRFKEVEDVDLSFIQILCSAHRSLVNNGKTMVIDGQLPESMMKLIDEAGLKVHIGCTFDSTVECPWLQKNI
;
A
#
# COMPACT_ATOMS: atom_id res chain seq x y z
N GLU A 1 -8.93 -12.41 -7.30
CA GLU A 1 -8.97 -11.16 -6.53
C GLU A 1 -7.58 -10.79 -6.00
N LEU A 2 -7.40 -9.58 -5.46
CA LEU A 2 -6.12 -9.13 -4.86
C LEU A 2 -5.53 -10.15 -3.87
N LEU A 3 -6.40 -10.81 -3.09
CA LEU A 3 -6.00 -11.82 -2.11
C LEU A 3 -5.43 -13.09 -2.75
N ASP A 4 -5.90 -13.48 -3.94
CA ASP A 4 -5.36 -14.64 -4.66
C ASP A 4 -3.96 -14.35 -5.20
N LEU A 5 -3.71 -13.10 -5.63
CA LEU A 5 -2.38 -12.67 -6.07
C LEU A 5 -1.38 -12.67 -4.92
N VAL A 6 -1.82 -12.23 -3.73
CA VAL A 6 -1.03 -12.32 -2.50
C VAL A 6 -0.75 -13.79 -2.14
N ALA A 7 -1.76 -14.66 -2.24
CA ALA A 7 -1.62 -16.09 -1.97
C ALA A 7 -0.70 -16.81 -2.98
N ALA A 8 -0.65 -16.34 -4.23
CA ALA A 8 0.21 -16.89 -5.28
C ALA A 8 1.72 -16.62 -5.07
N GLY A 9 2.09 -15.77 -4.11
CA GLY A 9 3.47 -15.67 -3.58
C GLY A 9 4.48 -14.89 -4.45
N GLY A 10 4.00 -14.07 -5.38
CA GLY A 10 4.84 -13.14 -6.16
C GLY A 10 4.99 -11.77 -5.52
N ASP A 11 5.93 -10.98 -6.04
CA ASP A 11 5.92 -9.52 -5.82
C ASP A 11 4.70 -8.90 -6.52
N VAL A 12 4.12 -7.87 -5.91
CA VAL A 12 2.87 -7.27 -6.38
C VAL A 12 3.07 -5.80 -6.70
N THR A 13 2.73 -5.40 -7.92
CA THR A 13 2.68 -4.00 -8.36
C THR A 13 1.23 -3.57 -8.54
N LEU A 14 0.83 -2.54 -7.82
CA LEU A 14 -0.51 -1.94 -7.92
C LEU A 14 -0.46 -0.68 -8.76
N ARG A 15 -1.41 -0.54 -9.69
CA ARG A 15 -1.57 0.66 -10.51
C ARG A 15 -3.02 1.11 -10.45
N PHE A 16 -3.23 2.37 -10.08
CA PHE A 16 -4.54 3.01 -10.08
C PHE A 16 -4.68 3.87 -11.33
N LYS A 17 -5.85 3.88 -11.96
CA LYS A 17 -6.12 4.67 -13.17
C LYS A 17 -7.32 5.58 -12.98
N GLU A 18 -8.50 4.99 -12.87
CA GLU A 18 -9.78 5.71 -12.83
C GLU A 18 -10.46 5.45 -11.47
N VAL A 19 -9.75 5.78 -10.39
CA VAL A 19 -10.29 5.65 -9.03
C VAL A 19 -10.83 7.00 -8.60
N GLU A 20 -12.15 7.11 -8.49
CA GLU A 20 -12.83 8.35 -8.09
C GLU A 20 -12.87 8.51 -6.57
N ASP A 21 -13.12 7.41 -5.85
CA ASP A 21 -13.28 7.43 -4.39
C ASP A 21 -12.73 6.15 -3.74
N VAL A 22 -12.27 6.28 -2.50
CA VAL A 22 -11.78 5.19 -1.66
C VAL A 22 -12.14 5.47 -0.21
N ASP A 23 -12.43 4.41 0.55
CA ASP A 23 -12.67 4.51 1.98
C ASP A 23 -11.49 3.98 2.80
N LEU A 24 -11.58 4.16 4.12
CA LEU A 24 -10.55 3.69 5.04
C LEU A 24 -10.37 2.16 4.99
N SER A 25 -11.45 1.41 4.74
CA SER A 25 -11.41 -0.04 4.66
C SER A 25 -10.60 -0.52 3.46
N PHE A 26 -10.65 0.18 2.33
CA PHE A 26 -9.78 -0.07 1.19
C PHE A 26 -8.29 0.05 1.57
N ILE A 27 -7.91 1.11 2.28
CA ILE A 27 -6.52 1.30 2.73
C ILE A 27 -6.11 0.18 3.70
N GLN A 28 -7.00 -0.20 4.63
CA GLN A 28 -6.74 -1.27 5.59
C GLN A 28 -6.53 -2.63 4.92
N ILE A 29 -7.27 -2.93 3.85
CA ILE A 29 -7.07 -4.15 3.04
C ILE A 29 -5.69 -4.13 2.40
N LEU A 30 -5.26 -3.01 1.82
CA LEU A 30 -3.93 -2.88 1.24
C LEU A 30 -2.82 -2.99 2.30
N CYS A 31 -3.00 -2.41 3.49
CA CYS A 31 -2.09 -2.60 4.62
C CYS A 31 -1.97 -4.08 5.02
N SER A 32 -3.10 -4.79 5.09
CA SER A 32 -3.12 -6.21 5.43
C SER A 32 -2.43 -7.06 4.35
N ALA A 33 -2.65 -6.74 3.08
CA ALA A 33 -1.98 -7.39 1.94
C ALA A 33 -0.46 -7.14 1.97
N HIS A 34 -0.03 -5.89 2.13
CA HIS A 34 1.38 -5.53 2.29
C HIS A 34 2.05 -6.32 3.42
N ARG A 35 1.45 -6.32 4.62
CA ARG A 35 1.94 -7.08 5.78
C ARG A 35 2.07 -8.57 5.46
N SER A 36 1.10 -9.14 4.76
CA SER A 36 1.13 -10.55 4.39
C SER A 36 2.24 -10.88 3.40
N LEU A 37 2.49 -9.99 2.42
CA LEU A 37 3.57 -10.14 1.46
C LEU A 37 4.94 -10.03 2.13
N VAL A 38 5.15 -9.01 2.97
CA VAL A 38 6.42 -8.81 3.68
C VAL A 38 6.74 -9.99 4.60
N ASN A 39 5.75 -10.54 5.31
CA ASN A 39 5.93 -11.75 6.12
C ASN A 39 6.38 -12.97 5.31
N ASN A 40 6.12 -13.00 4.01
CA ASN A 40 6.56 -14.05 3.09
C ASN A 40 7.83 -13.66 2.30
N GLY A 41 8.51 -12.59 2.68
CA GLY A 41 9.71 -12.09 1.99
C GLY A 41 9.41 -11.53 0.60
N LYS A 42 8.21 -10.97 0.40
CA LYS A 42 7.74 -10.39 -0.87
C LYS A 42 7.47 -8.91 -0.72
N THR A 43 7.43 -8.22 -1.86
CA THR A 43 7.21 -6.78 -1.92
C THR A 43 5.84 -6.44 -2.49
N MET A 44 5.33 -5.29 -2.07
CA MET A 44 4.15 -4.67 -2.67
C MET A 44 4.45 -3.21 -2.94
N VAL A 45 4.40 -2.82 -4.21
CA VAL A 45 4.73 -1.45 -4.63
C VAL A 45 3.55 -0.83 -5.37
N ILE A 46 3.45 0.49 -5.29
CA ILE A 46 2.51 1.28 -6.08
C ILE A 46 3.27 1.91 -7.23
N ASP A 47 2.79 1.66 -8.45
CA ASP A 47 3.34 2.21 -9.68
C ASP A 47 2.42 3.31 -10.21
N GLY A 48 3.00 4.48 -10.43
CA GLY A 48 2.29 5.70 -10.82
C GLY A 48 1.84 6.55 -9.64
N GLN A 49 0.93 7.49 -9.92
CA GLN A 49 0.40 8.40 -8.92
C GLN A 49 -0.75 7.76 -8.14
N LEU A 50 -0.81 8.08 -6.86
CA LEU A 50 -1.96 7.76 -6.04
C LEU A 50 -3.17 8.62 -6.46
N PRO A 51 -4.39 8.07 -6.45
CA PRO A 51 -5.61 8.88 -6.61
C PRO A 51 -5.68 9.98 -5.55
N GLU A 52 -6.24 11.14 -5.91
CA GLU A 52 -6.34 12.28 -4.98
C GLU A 52 -7.14 11.94 -3.72
N SER A 53 -8.27 11.23 -3.87
CA SER A 53 -9.10 10.74 -2.77
C SER A 53 -8.29 9.88 -1.80
N MET A 54 -7.39 9.05 -2.33
CA MET A 54 -6.52 8.18 -1.54
C MET A 54 -5.43 8.96 -0.80
N MET A 55 -4.78 9.92 -1.47
CA MET A 55 -3.78 10.78 -0.84
C MET A 55 -4.38 11.59 0.31
N LYS A 56 -5.56 12.17 0.11
CA LYS A 56 -6.28 12.92 1.13
C LYS A 56 -6.63 12.04 2.33
N LEU A 57 -7.19 10.85 2.07
CA LEU A 57 -7.54 9.92 3.12
C LEU A 57 -6.33 9.44 3.93
N ILE A 58 -5.20 9.15 3.28
CA ILE A 58 -3.95 8.75 3.95
C ILE A 58 -3.46 9.86 4.89
N ASP A 59 -3.57 11.12 4.46
CA ASP A 59 -3.18 12.30 5.25
C ASP A 59 -4.13 12.50 6.45
N GLU A 60 -5.44 12.52 6.19
CA GLU A 60 -6.48 12.71 7.22
C GLU A 60 -6.53 11.58 8.26
N ALA A 61 -6.24 10.35 7.84
CA ALA A 61 -6.18 9.18 8.72
C ALA A 61 -4.84 9.04 9.46
N GLY A 62 -3.86 9.91 9.21
CA GLY A 62 -2.53 9.83 9.83
C GLY A 62 -1.74 8.58 9.44
N LEU A 63 -2.02 8.02 8.25
CA LEU A 63 -1.38 6.80 7.74
C LEU A 63 -0.07 7.06 7.00
N LYS A 64 0.28 8.34 6.82
CA LYS A 64 1.54 8.77 6.22
C LYS A 64 2.69 8.46 7.16
N VAL A 65 3.57 7.54 6.77
CA VAL A 65 4.68 7.08 7.61
C VAL A 65 6.02 7.55 7.06
N HIS A 66 6.96 7.97 7.93
CA HIS A 66 8.28 8.47 7.51
C HIS A 66 9.36 7.40 7.39
N ILE A 67 9.15 6.22 8.02
CA ILE A 67 10.15 5.13 8.10
C ILE A 67 9.61 3.82 7.51
N GLY A 68 8.30 3.78 7.20
CA GLY A 68 7.59 2.59 6.77
C GLY A 68 6.70 2.06 7.89
N CYS A 69 6.02 0.95 7.66
CA CYS A 69 5.24 0.29 8.70
C CYS A 69 6.16 -0.61 9.56
N THR A 70 5.80 -0.86 10.83
CA THR A 70 6.60 -1.70 11.74
C THR A 70 6.86 -3.12 11.22
N PHE A 71 6.05 -3.59 10.28
CA PHE A 71 6.19 -4.91 9.66
C PHE A 71 7.16 -4.92 8.49
N ASP A 72 7.58 -3.74 8.00
CA ASP A 72 8.46 -3.59 6.86
C ASP A 72 9.78 -2.94 7.28
N SER A 73 10.79 -3.77 7.48
CA SER A 73 12.17 -3.34 7.74
C SER A 73 12.93 -2.89 6.49
N THR A 74 12.32 -3.00 5.30
CA THR A 74 12.95 -2.73 4.01
C THR A 74 12.64 -1.35 3.43
N VAL A 75 11.77 -0.57 4.08
CA VAL A 75 11.43 0.81 3.66
C VAL A 75 10.68 0.83 2.31
N GLU A 76 9.95 -0.24 2.00
CA GLU A 76 9.15 -0.42 0.78
C GLU A 76 7.63 -0.26 1.03
N CYS A 77 7.26 0.29 2.19
CA CYS A 77 5.87 0.51 2.55
C CYS A 77 5.20 1.45 1.54
N PRO A 78 4.03 1.10 0.98
CA PRO A 78 3.34 1.94 0.01
C PRO A 78 2.98 3.35 0.50
N TRP A 79 2.87 3.52 1.83
CA TRP A 79 2.52 4.79 2.47
C TRP A 79 3.73 5.55 3.01
N LEU A 80 4.94 5.05 2.73
CA LEU A 80 6.15 5.75 3.09
C LEU A 80 6.17 7.10 2.36
N GLN A 81 6.30 8.17 3.13
CA GLN A 81 6.58 9.48 2.59
C GLN A 81 8.01 9.49 2.05
N LYS A 82 8.16 9.14 0.77
CA LYS A 82 9.41 9.35 0.04
C LYS A 82 9.55 10.87 -0.12
N ASN A 83 10.55 11.47 0.55
CA ASN A 83 10.92 12.86 0.30
C ASN A 83 11.19 12.99 -1.21
N ILE A 84 10.36 13.77 -1.90
CA ILE A 84 10.63 14.25 -3.26
C ILE A 84 11.70 15.33 -3.16
#